data_AF-A0A543DJZ5-F1
#
_entry.id   AF-A0A543DJZ5-F1
#
_cell.length_a   1.000
_cell.length_b   1.000
_cell.length_c   1.000
_cell.angle_alpha   90.00
_cell.angle_beta   90.00
_cell.angle_gamma   90.00
#
_symmetry.space_group_name_H-M   'P 1'
#
loop_
_entity.id
_entity.type
_entity.pdbx_description
1 polymer ?
#
loop_
_entity_poly.entity_id
_entity_poly.type
_entity_poly.pdbx_seq_one_letter_code
_entity_poly.pdbx_strand_id
1 'polypeptide(L)' 'MRRERAVVRAVHIGLAVLVGVYVYLPPASASGLRGLLTVVVFPLLVLTGAYLWQRARLRRLFARRAS' A
#
# COMPACT_ATOMS: atom_id res chain seq x y z
N MET A 1 -1.79 0.84 -19.10
CA MET A 1 -0.72 0.13 -18.34
C MET A 1 0.30 1.01 -17.59
N ARG A 2 1.03 1.99 -18.14
CA ARG A 2 1.95 2.86 -17.32
C ARG A 2 1.19 3.80 -16.36
N ARG A 3 0.07 4.36 -16.84
CA ARG A 3 -0.78 5.30 -16.09
C ARG A 3 -1.46 4.64 -14.88
N GLU A 4 -2.03 3.46 -15.06
CA GLU A 4 -2.64 2.67 -13.96
C GLU A 4 -1.64 2.38 -12.84
N ARG A 5 -0.37 2.11 -13.17
CA ARG A 5 0.67 1.90 -12.16
C ARG A 5 1.00 3.16 -11.36
N ALA A 6 1.03 4.31 -12.04
CA ALA A 6 1.23 5.59 -11.37
C ALA A 6 0.07 5.88 -10.41
N VAL A 7 -1.16 5.58 -10.83
CA VAL A 7 -2.36 5.71 -9.99
C VAL A 7 -2.31 4.76 -8.78
N VAL A 8 -2.08 3.46 -8.99
CA VAL A 8 -2.01 2.48 -7.87
C VAL A 8 -0.89 2.83 -6.90
N ARG A 9 0.26 3.30 -7.39
CA ARG A 9 1.36 3.75 -6.53
C ARG A 9 1.00 5.00 -5.75
N ALA A 10 0.36 6.00 -6.38
CA ALA A 10 -0.08 7.20 -5.71
C ALA A 10 -1.12 6.89 -4.62
N VAL A 11 -2.07 6.01 -4.92
CA VAL A 11 -3.06 5.51 -3.94
C VAL A 11 -2.35 4.79 -2.78
N HIS A 12 -1.43 3.88 -3.06
CA HIS A 12 -0.69 3.15 -2.03
C HIS A 12 0.09 4.10 -1.11
N ILE A 13 0.77 5.10 -1.68
CA ILE A 13 1.49 6.13 -0.91
C ILE A 13 0.51 6.94 -0.05
N GLY A 14 -0.62 7.36 -0.61
CA GLY A 14 -1.66 8.09 0.15
C GLY A 14 -2.19 7.27 1.34
N LEU A 15 -2.48 5.99 1.13
CA LEU A 15 -2.91 5.08 2.20
C LEU A 15 -1.81 4.91 3.26
N ALA A 16 -0.54 4.82 2.86
CA ALA A 16 0.59 4.71 3.78
C ALA A 16 0.79 5.99 4.62
N VAL A 17 0.58 7.16 4.01
CA VAL A 17 0.60 8.44 4.73
C VAL A 17 -0.53 8.48 5.77
N LEU A 18 -1.74 8.06 5.41
CA LEU A 18 -2.88 7.96 6.34
C LEU A 18 -2.56 7.07 7.55
N VAL A 19 -1.93 5.92 7.33
CA VAL A 19 -1.46 5.05 8.43
C VAL A 19 -0.38 5.74 9.26
N GLY A 20 0.59 6.40 8.62
CA GLY A 20 1.64 7.15 9.32
C GLY A 20 1.06 8.25 10.21
N VAL A 21 0.12 9.05 9.70
CA VAL A 21 -0.58 10.08 10.48
C VAL A 21 -1.28 9.48 11.68
N TYR A 22 -1.97 8.36 11.52
CA TYR A 22 -2.63 7.67 12.63
C TYR A 22 -1.64 7.19 13.70
N VAL A 23 -0.50 6.64 13.30
CA VAL A 23 0.53 6.14 14.23
C VAL A 23 1.07 7.27 15.12
N TYR A 24 1.17 8.49 14.60
CA TYR A 24 1.65 9.65 15.36
C TYR A 24 0.52 10.51 15.98
N LEU A 25 -0.75 10.13 15.80
CA LEU A 25 -1.86 10.85 16.40
C LEU A 25 -2.01 10.47 17.88
N PRO A 26 -2.36 11.42 18.77
CA PRO A 26 -2.67 11.10 20.16
C PRO A 26 -3.78 10.04 20.25
N PRO A 27 -3.67 9.04 21.16
CA PRO A 27 -4.65 7.95 21.26
C PRO A 27 -6.09 8.43 21.49
N ALA A 28 -6.26 9.53 22.21
CA ALA A 28 -7.56 10.16 22.46
C ALA A 28 -8.26 10.65 21.17
N SER A 29 -7.49 10.98 20.14
CA SER A 29 -8.00 11.45 18.84
C SER A 29 -8.15 10.31 17.82
N ALA A 30 -7.70 9.10 18.15
CA ALA A 30 -7.54 7.98 17.23
C ALA A 30 -8.74 7.01 17.22
N SER A 31 -9.65 7.10 18.19
CA SER A 31 -10.76 6.16 18.39
C SER A 31 -11.69 6.04 17.16
N GLY A 32 -12.02 7.16 16.52
CA GLY A 32 -12.83 7.18 15.29
C GLY A 32 -12.11 6.67 14.04
N LEU A 33 -10.80 6.90 13.94
CA LEU A 33 -10.01 6.45 12.77
C LEU A 33 -9.68 4.96 12.79
N ARG A 34 -9.62 4.35 13.98
CA ARG A 34 -9.17 2.95 14.13
C ARG A 34 -9.96 1.99 13.24
N GLY A 35 -11.29 2.07 13.25
CA GLY A 35 -12.15 1.19 12.45
C GLY A 35 -11.93 1.34 10.95
N LEU A 36 -11.88 2.60 10.47
CA LEU A 36 -11.58 2.91 9.06
C LEU A 36 -10.22 2.34 8.64
N LEU A 37 -9.21 2.49 9.48
CA LEU A 37 -7.87 2.03 9.18
C LEU A 37 -7.80 0.51 9.14
N THR A 38 -8.39 -0.19 10.10
CA THR A 38 -8.30 -1.66 10.16
C THR A 38 -9.16 -2.35 9.09
N VAL A 39 -10.34 -1.80 8.76
CA VAL A 39 -11.30 -2.46 7.85
C VAL A 39 -11.08 -2.06 6.39
N VAL A 40 -10.61 -0.83 6.13
CA VAL A 40 -10.53 -0.29 4.77
C VAL A 40 -9.09 -0.01 4.37
N VAL A 41 -8.38 0.81 5.13
CA VAL A 41 -7.05 1.29 4.71
C VAL A 41 -6.03 0.16 4.71
N PHE A 42 -5.97 -0.65 5.76
CA PHE A 42 -5.01 -1.75 5.87
C PHE A 42 -5.21 -2.80 4.75
N PRO A 43 -6.43 -3.31 4.50
CA PRO A 43 -6.65 -4.25 3.40
C PRO A 43 -6.30 -3.65 2.04
N LEU A 44 -6.69 -2.40 1.76
CA LEU A 44 -6.33 -1.72 0.51
C LEU A 44 -4.82 -1.55 0.37
N LEU A 45 -4.12 -1.24 1.45
CA LEU A 45 -2.66 -1.08 1.47
C LEU A 45 -1.96 -2.41 1.18
N VAL A 46 -2.46 -3.51 1.76
CA VAL A 46 -1.96 -4.87 1.47
C VAL A 46 -2.22 -5.25 0.00
N LEU A 47 -3.45 -5.04 -0.51
CA LEU A 47 -3.80 -5.40 -1.89
C LEU A 47 -2.98 -4.60 -2.91
N THR A 48 -2.86 -3.28 -2.71
CA THR A 48 -2.07 -2.42 -3.60
C THR A 48 -0.57 -2.72 -3.50
N GLY A 49 -0.06 -2.98 -2.30
CA GLY A 49 1.32 -3.41 -2.08
C GLY A 49 1.62 -4.75 -2.77
N ALA A 50 0.75 -5.74 -2.58
CA ALA A 50 0.87 -7.06 -3.22
C ALA A 50 0.83 -6.95 -4.75
N TYR A 51 -0.08 -6.14 -5.30
CA TYR A 51 -0.17 -5.89 -6.74
C TYR A 51 1.12 -5.27 -7.30
N LEU A 52 1.70 -4.29 -6.59
CA LEU A 52 2.97 -3.69 -6.96
C LEU A 52 4.14 -4.70 -6.84
N TRP A 53 4.09 -5.60 -5.85
CA TRP A 53 5.17 -6.53 -5.54
C TRP A 53 5.20 -7.78 -6.43
N GLN A 54 4.04 -8.31 -6.83
CA GLN A 54 3.94 -9.47 -7.74
C GLN A 54 4.73 -9.25 -9.03
N ARG A 55 4.74 -8.02 -9.56
CA ARG A 55 5.46 -7.68 -10.79
C ARG A 55 6.96 -7.49 -10.58
N ALA A 56 7.40 -7.04 -9.40
CA ALA A 56 8.82 -7.03 -9.03
C ALA A 56 9.37 -8.46 -8.88
N ARG A 57 8.57 -9.36 -8.29
CA ARG A 57 8.91 -10.79 -8.17
C ARG A 57 9.00 -11.46 -9.54
N LEU A 58 8.03 -11.22 -10.43
CA LEU A 58 8.06 -11.71 -11.82
C LEU A 58 9.29 -11.19 -12.58
N ARG A 59 9.60 -9.89 -12.50
CA ARG A 59 10.83 -9.33 -13.09
C ARG A 59 12.10 -10.01 -12.59
N ARG A 60 12.20 -10.29 -11.30
CA ARG A 60 13.35 -10.99 -10.70
C ARG A 60 13.45 -12.44 -11.19
N LEU A 61 12.32 -13.14 -11.34
CA LEU A 61 12.29 -14.51 -11.86
C LEU A 61 12.71 -14.59 -13.34
N PHE A 62 12.28 -13.64 -14.18
CA PHE A 62 12.70 -13.60 -15.58
C PHE A 62 14.14 -13.14 -15.76
N ALA A 63 14.65 -12.21 -14.93
CA ALA A 63 16.05 -11.81 -14.97
C ALA A 63 17.02 -12.95 -14.60
N ARG A 64 16.61 -13.85 -13.68
CA ARG A 64 17.40 -15.03 -13.27
C ARG A 64 17.45 -16.15 -14.30
N ARG A 65 16.60 -16.13 -15.33
CA ARG A 65 16.55 -17.14 -16.39
C ARG A 65 17.31 -16.74 -17.65
N ALA A 66 17.80 -15.51 -17.72
CA ALA A 66 18.58 -14.97 -18.84
C ALA A 66 20.08 -14.80 -18.48
N SER A 67 20.54 -15.41 -17.38
CA SER A 67 21.94 -15.51 -16.96
C SER A 67 22.39 -16.97 -17.03
#